data_AF-A0A2X0NHP6-F1
#
_entry.id   AF-A0A2X0NHP6-F1
#
_cell.length_a   1.000
_cell.length_b   1.000
_cell.length_c   1.000
_cell.angle_alpha   90.00
_cell.angle_beta   90.00
_cell.angle_gamma   90.00
#
_symmetry.space_group_name_H-M   'P 1'
#
loop_
_entity.id
_entity.type
_entity.pdbx_description
1 polymer ?
#
loop_
_entity_poly.entity_id
_entity_poly.type
_entity_poly.pdbx_seq_one_letter_code
_entity_poly.pdbx_strand_id
1 'polypeptide(L)'
;MPASVEAYDTWLREYMSIVQEIRDAKTSLNDVLATHVLAMVPSCLDSFRLTFTDEQRNQCDFPELTTLTDRIRVQLRSAGLSTSHSAMLATASPCPACRAPGHRLRDCTSRAQHPPTGPCRRCHKKGHWALDCKPRGDQK
;
A
#
# COMPACT_ATOMS: atom_id res chain seq x y z
N MET A 1 1.54 30.40 4.13
CA MET A 1 1.02 31.60 3.44
C MET A 1 1.62 32.82 4.12
N PRO A 2 2.17 33.79 3.39
CA PRO A 2 2.83 34.97 3.97
C PRO A 2 1.89 35.76 4.88
N ALA A 3 2.41 36.30 5.99
CA ALA A 3 1.62 36.97 7.03
C ALA A 3 1.43 38.48 6.81
N SER A 4 2.06 39.06 5.78
CA SER A 4 1.93 40.47 5.39
C SER A 4 2.10 40.63 3.87
N VAL A 5 1.71 41.80 3.36
CA VAL A 5 1.87 42.16 1.93
C VAL A 5 3.36 42.21 1.55
N GLU A 6 4.21 42.82 2.37
CA GLU A 6 5.66 42.86 2.10
C GLU A 6 6.31 41.47 2.10
N ALA A 7 5.86 40.58 2.98
CA ALA A 7 6.29 39.20 3.00
C ALA A 7 5.79 38.43 1.76
N TYR A 8 4.58 38.75 1.29
CA TYR A 8 4.04 38.18 0.06
C TYR A 8 4.81 38.65 -1.17
N ASP A 9 5.11 39.94 -1.30
CA ASP A 9 5.84 40.49 -2.43
C ASP A 9 7.29 39.97 -2.49
N THR A 10 7.91 39.77 -1.33
CA THR A 10 9.23 39.16 -1.23
C THR A 10 9.18 37.70 -1.68
N TRP A 11 8.23 36.93 -1.16
CA TRP A 11 8.01 35.54 -1.59
C TRP A 11 7.70 35.44 -3.10
N LEU A 12 6.89 36.35 -3.63
CA LEU A 12 6.51 36.36 -5.05
C LEU A 12 7.72 36.63 -5.94
N ARG A 13 8.62 37.56 -5.55
CA ARG A 13 9.87 37.79 -6.29
C ARG A 13 10.76 36.55 -6.29
N GLU A 14 10.94 35.91 -5.14
CA GLU A 14 11.71 34.67 -5.03
C GLU A 14 11.11 33.55 -5.88
N TYR A 15 9.79 33.36 -5.79
CA TYR A 15 9.06 32.39 -6.59
C TYR A 15 9.24 32.62 -8.09
N MET A 16 9.11 33.87 -8.55
CA MET A 16 9.29 34.21 -9.96
C MET A 16 10.74 34.03 -10.42
N SER A 17 11.74 34.24 -9.56
CA SER A 17 13.14 33.92 -9.84
C SER A 17 13.33 32.43 -10.11
N ILE A 18 12.78 31.57 -9.25
CA ILE A 18 12.83 30.11 -9.41
C ILE A 18 12.13 29.67 -10.70
N VAL A 19 10.96 30.23 -11.00
CA VAL A 19 10.24 29.94 -12.26
C VAL A 19 11.08 30.31 -13.48
N GLN A 20 11.85 31.40 -13.41
CA GLN A 20 12.73 31.79 -14.49
C GLN A 20 13.92 30.85 -14.64
N GLU A 21 14.56 30.44 -13.54
CA GLU A 21 15.65 29.45 -13.56
C GLU A 21 15.21 28.13 -14.19
N ILE A 22 14.00 27.65 -13.87
CA ILE A 22 13.44 26.42 -14.46
C ILE A 22 13.24 26.58 -15.98
N ARG A 23 12.75 27.74 -16.43
CA ARG A 23 12.59 28.04 -17.87
C ARG A 23 13.94 28.06 -18.59
N ASP A 24 14.95 28.68 -17.97
CA ASP A 24 16.29 28.82 -18.54
C ASP A 24 17.02 27.47 -18.59
N ALA A 25 16.77 26.60 -17.62
CA ALA A 25 17.26 25.22 -17.60
C ALA A 25 16.65 24.34 -18.71
N LYS A 26 15.67 24.83 -19.48
CA LYS A 26 14.97 24.11 -20.56
C LYS A 26 14.42 22.75 -20.12
N THR A 27 13.98 22.66 -18.87
CA THR A 27 13.40 21.43 -18.32
C THR A 27 12.14 21.05 -19.10
N SER A 28 11.94 19.76 -19.35
CA SER A 28 10.72 19.27 -19.95
C SER A 28 9.55 19.29 -18.95
N LEU A 29 8.31 19.28 -19.46
CA LEU A 29 7.13 19.09 -18.62
C LEU A 29 7.19 17.77 -17.82
N ASN A 30 7.82 16.75 -18.39
CA ASN A 30 8.03 15.47 -17.71
C ASN A 30 8.86 15.65 -16.44
N ASP A 31 9.94 16.44 -16.49
CA ASP A 31 10.84 16.67 -15.35
C ASP A 31 10.12 17.38 -14.20
N VAL A 32 9.28 18.37 -14.54
CA VAL A 32 8.44 19.09 -13.57
C VAL A 32 7.41 18.16 -12.92
N LEU A 33 6.68 17.39 -13.73
CA LEU A 33 5.67 16.45 -13.23
C LEU A 33 6.29 15.34 -12.37
N ALA A 34 7.44 14.83 -12.77
CA ALA A 34 8.09 13.76 -12.06
C ALA A 34 8.66 14.22 -10.71
N THR A 35 9.23 15.43 -10.67
CA THR A 35 9.63 16.09 -9.40
C THR A 35 8.42 16.32 -8.50
N HIS A 36 7.29 16.74 -9.05
CA HIS A 36 6.05 16.91 -8.29
C HIS A 36 5.53 15.59 -7.70
N VAL A 37 5.54 14.51 -8.49
CA VAL A 37 5.17 13.17 -8.00
C VAL A 37 6.08 12.74 -6.85
N LEU A 38 7.41 12.91 -6.99
CA LEU A 38 8.36 12.60 -5.92
C LEU A 38 8.08 13.40 -4.64
N ALA A 39 7.72 14.68 -4.75
CA ALA A 39 7.37 15.51 -3.60
C ALA A 39 6.12 14.99 -2.85
N MET A 40 5.16 14.43 -3.58
CA MET A 40 3.92 13.86 -3.04
C MET A 40 4.05 12.41 -2.54
N VAL A 41 5.18 11.73 -2.78
CA VAL A 41 5.40 10.37 -2.30
C VAL A 41 5.32 10.33 -0.77
N PRO A 42 4.51 9.43 -0.18
CA PRO A 42 4.37 9.31 1.28
C PRO A 42 5.68 8.98 1.99
N SER A 43 5.83 9.39 3.25
CA SER A 43 7.07 9.20 4.03
C SER A 43 7.46 7.73 4.24
N CYS A 44 6.51 6.80 4.17
CA CYS A 44 6.82 5.36 4.18
C CYS A 44 7.71 4.91 3.01
N LEU A 45 7.88 5.76 2.00
CA LEU A 45 8.78 5.56 0.86
C LEU A 45 9.98 6.52 0.87
N ASP A 46 10.34 7.12 2.01
CA ASP A 46 11.51 8.01 2.10
C ASP A 46 12.81 7.30 1.69
N SER A 47 12.96 6.02 2.02
CA SER A 47 14.11 5.22 1.56
C SER A 47 14.18 5.14 0.03
N PHE A 48 13.03 5.00 -0.64
CA PHE A 48 12.97 5.05 -2.10
C PHE A 48 13.29 6.44 -2.64
N ARG A 49 12.79 7.52 -2.00
CA ARG A 49 13.09 8.90 -2.43
C ARG A 49 14.59 9.17 -2.39
N LEU A 50 15.27 8.73 -1.33
CA LEU A 50 16.72 8.89 -1.18
C LEU A 50 17.50 8.11 -2.23
N THR A 51 17.20 6.82 -2.42
CA THR A 51 17.91 6.01 -3.41
C THR A 51 17.66 6.48 -4.83
N PHE A 52 16.42 6.85 -5.16
CA PHE A 52 16.07 7.39 -6.46
C PHE A 52 16.81 8.71 -6.73
N THR A 53 16.87 9.62 -5.74
CA THR A 53 17.59 10.90 -5.90
C THR A 53 19.08 10.68 -6.12
N ASP A 54 19.69 9.72 -5.40
CA ASP A 54 21.10 9.37 -5.58
C ASP A 54 21.38 8.74 -6.96
N GLU A 55 20.51 7.84 -7.43
CA GLU A 55 20.59 7.27 -8.78
C GLU A 55 20.50 8.35 -9.87
N GLN A 56 19.66 9.37 -9.67
CA GLN A 56 19.48 10.46 -10.61
C GLN A 56 20.61 11.49 -10.58
N ARG A 57 21.41 11.55 -9.51
CA ARG A 57 22.51 12.51 -9.37
C ARG A 57 23.52 12.47 -10.52
N ASN A 58 23.71 11.28 -11.10
CA ASN A 58 24.66 11.06 -12.20
C ASN A 58 23.96 10.84 -13.55
N GLN A 59 22.66 11.10 -13.66
CA GLN A 59 21.91 10.96 -14.92
C GLN A 59 21.68 12.34 -15.56
N CYS A 60 21.84 12.39 -16.88
CA CYS A 60 21.60 13.61 -17.66
C CYS A 60 20.10 13.85 -17.91
N ASP A 61 19.30 12.78 -17.92
CA ASP A 61 17.88 12.81 -18.26
C ASP A 61 17.07 12.14 -17.16
N PHE A 62 15.94 12.74 -16.81
CA PHE A 62 15.00 12.17 -15.86
C PHE A 62 14.21 11.03 -16.54
N PRO A 63 13.92 9.91 -15.85
CA PRO A 63 13.14 8.83 -16.43
C PRO A 63 11.73 9.29 -16.81
N GLU A 64 11.11 8.63 -17.79
CA GLU A 64 9.72 8.91 -18.14
C GLU A 64 8.81 8.74 -16.91
N LEU A 65 7.80 9.60 -16.79
CA LEU A 65 6.85 9.58 -15.69
C LEU A 65 6.22 8.20 -15.46
N THR A 66 5.93 7.47 -16.53
CA THR A 66 5.41 6.09 -16.48
C THR A 66 6.37 5.16 -15.71
N THR A 67 7.66 5.20 -16.04
CA THR A 67 8.71 4.43 -15.36
C THR A 67 8.82 4.80 -13.88
N LEU A 68 8.78 6.09 -13.55
CA LEU A 68 8.79 6.54 -12.15
C LEU A 68 7.58 5.99 -11.38
N THR A 69 6.38 6.14 -11.93
CA THR A 69 5.15 5.68 -11.26
C THR A 69 5.10 4.16 -11.11
N ASP A 70 5.66 3.41 -12.06
CA ASP A 70 5.79 1.95 -11.96
C ASP A 70 6.76 1.54 -10.85
N ARG A 71 7.92 2.22 -10.73
CA ARG A 71 8.86 1.99 -9.62
C ARG A 71 8.20 2.26 -8.27
N ILE A 72 7.47 3.36 -8.13
CA ILE A 72 6.70 3.67 -6.91
C ILE A 72 5.68 2.57 -6.61
N ARG A 73 4.93 2.10 -7.62
CA ARG A 73 3.95 1.02 -7.48
C ARG A 73 4.58 -0.30 -7.04
N VAL A 74 5.80 -0.62 -7.51
CA VAL A 74 6.56 -1.79 -7.05
C VAL A 74 6.98 -1.63 -5.60
N GLN A 75 7.48 -0.45 -5.19
CA GLN A 75 7.88 -0.20 -3.80
C GLN A 75 6.71 -0.23 -2.83
N LEU A 76 5.55 0.31 -3.20
CA LEU A 76 4.32 0.20 -2.41
C LEU A 76 3.88 -1.26 -2.21
N ARG A 77 4.07 -2.11 -3.23
CA ARG A 77 3.83 -3.56 -3.13
C ARG A 77 4.79 -4.23 -2.16
N SER A 78 6.09 -3.95 -2.28
CA SER A 78 7.12 -4.50 -1.40
C SER A 78 6.95 -4.04 0.05
N ALA A 79 6.49 -2.82 0.29
CA ALA A 79 6.22 -2.27 1.61
C ALA A 79 4.91 -2.77 2.26
N GLY A 80 4.16 -3.66 1.61
CA GLY A 80 2.89 -4.19 2.11
C GLY A 80 1.72 -3.18 2.08
N LEU A 81 1.92 -2.00 1.50
CA LEU A 81 0.92 -0.93 1.36
C LEU A 81 -0.02 -1.13 0.16
N SER A 82 0.27 -2.13 -0.68
CA SER A 82 -0.59 -2.50 -1.83
C SER A 82 -1.92 -3.13 -1.43
N THR A 83 -2.09 -3.53 -0.18
CA THR A 83 -3.35 -4.06 0.33
C THR A 83 -3.95 -3.06 1.28
N SER A 84 -4.87 -2.24 0.78
CA SER A 84 -5.89 -1.66 1.65
C SER A 84 -6.47 -2.79 2.50
N HIS A 85 -6.62 -2.56 3.81
CA HIS A 85 -7.32 -3.47 4.71
C HIS A 85 -8.68 -3.92 4.11
N SER A 86 -9.29 -3.06 3.27
CA SER A 86 -10.49 -3.30 2.47
C SER A 86 -10.36 -4.42 1.42
N ALA A 87 -9.21 -4.61 0.77
CA ALA A 87 -9.00 -5.69 -0.21
C ALA A 87 -8.84 -7.08 0.44
N MET A 88 -8.32 -7.11 1.69
CA MET A 88 -8.31 -8.33 2.51
C MET A 88 -9.73 -8.74 2.94
N LEU A 89 -10.63 -7.78 3.16
CA LEU A 89 -12.04 -8.06 3.47
C LEU A 89 -12.83 -8.58 2.26
N ALA A 90 -12.51 -8.11 1.06
CA ALA A 90 -13.22 -8.50 -0.17
C ALA A 90 -12.84 -9.91 -0.70
N THR A 91 -11.66 -10.42 -0.32
CA THR A 91 -11.17 -11.76 -0.75
C THR A 91 -11.20 -12.81 0.34
N ALA A 92 -11.44 -12.44 1.61
CA ALA A 92 -11.70 -13.40 2.66
C ALA A 92 -13.08 -14.03 2.44
N SER A 93 -13.09 -15.32 2.09
CA SER A 93 -14.32 -16.11 2.11
C SER A 93 -15.04 -15.87 3.45
N PRO A 94 -16.35 -15.57 3.44
CA PRO A 94 -17.09 -15.33 4.67
C PRO A 94 -16.92 -16.49 5.64
N CYS A 95 -16.91 -16.19 6.93
CA CYS A 95 -16.70 -17.20 7.96
C CYS A 95 -17.65 -18.40 7.77
N PRO A 96 -17.15 -19.64 7.63
CA PRO A 96 -18.00 -20.80 7.38
C PRO A 96 -19.06 -21.08 8.46
N ALA A 97 -18.85 -20.58 9.68
CA ALA A 97 -19.78 -20.70 10.80
C ALA A 97 -20.91 -19.66 10.73
N CYS A 98 -20.58 -18.37 10.76
CA CYS A 98 -21.56 -17.30 10.91
C CYS A 98 -21.82 -16.49 9.63
N ARG A 99 -21.09 -16.78 8.54
CA ARG A 99 -21.11 -16.08 7.24
C ARG A 99 -20.76 -14.60 7.27
N ALA A 100 -20.38 -14.05 8.42
CA ALA A 100 -19.92 -12.67 8.50
C ALA A 100 -18.50 -12.52 7.91
N PRO A 101 -18.22 -11.40 7.24
CA PRO A 101 -16.90 -11.10 6.70
C PRO A 101 -15.93 -10.69 7.81
N GLY A 102 -14.64 -10.58 7.46
CA GLY A 102 -13.62 -9.94 8.30
C GLY A 102 -12.99 -10.77 9.40
N HIS A 103 -13.33 -12.06 9.53
CA HIS A 103 -12.66 -12.96 10.44
C HIS A 103 -12.66 -14.40 9.90
N ARG A 104 -11.71 -15.22 10.37
CA ARG A 104 -11.63 -16.64 10.02
C ARG A 104 -12.40 -17.48 11.05
N LEU A 105 -12.70 -18.73 10.70
CA LEU A 105 -13.38 -19.67 11.60
C LEU A 105 -12.69 -19.81 12.98
N ARG A 106 -11.35 -19.67 13.04
CA ARG A 106 -10.57 -19.75 14.28
C ARG A 106 -10.88 -18.60 15.25
N ASP A 107 -11.22 -17.43 14.71
CA ASP A 107 -11.39 -16.19 15.45
C ASP A 107 -12.88 -15.83 15.65
N CYS A 108 -13.78 -16.74 15.23
CA CYS A 108 -15.22 -16.54 15.31
C CYS A 108 -15.75 -16.79 16.72
N THR A 109 -16.20 -15.72 17.40
CA THR A 109 -16.77 -15.79 18.75
C THR A 109 -18.09 -16.56 18.80
N SER A 110 -18.88 -16.54 17.72
CA SER A 110 -20.16 -17.26 17.63
C SER A 110 -20.03 -18.69 17.08
N ARG A 111 -18.81 -19.20 16.90
CA ARG A 111 -18.55 -20.55 16.33
C ARG A 111 -19.31 -21.66 17.04
N ALA A 112 -19.46 -21.57 18.37
CA ALA A 112 -20.17 -22.58 19.16
C ALA A 112 -21.66 -22.71 18.83
N GLN A 113 -22.27 -21.65 18.27
CA GLN A 113 -23.69 -21.63 17.90
C GLN A 113 -23.95 -22.22 16.50
N HIS A 114 -22.88 -22.45 15.72
CA HIS A 114 -22.98 -22.90 14.34
C HIS A 114 -22.23 -24.23 14.18
N PRO A 115 -22.93 -25.38 14.18
CA PRO A 115 -22.31 -26.65 13.89
C PRO A 115 -21.87 -26.74 12.42
N PRO A 116 -20.83 -27.53 12.10
CA PRO A 116 -20.38 -27.72 10.72
C PRO A 116 -21.47 -28.39 9.88
N THR A 117 -21.70 -27.86 8.68
CA THR A 117 -22.72 -28.37 7.73
C THR A 117 -22.37 -29.74 7.15
N GLY A 118 -21.10 -30.16 7.22
CA GLY A 118 -20.63 -31.41 6.63
C GLY A 118 -19.74 -32.23 7.57
N PRO A 119 -19.38 -33.45 7.17
CA PRO A 119 -18.41 -34.26 7.89
C PRO A 119 -17.06 -33.55 7.98
N CYS A 120 -16.33 -33.78 9.06
CA CYS A 120 -15.00 -33.24 9.26
C CYS A 120 -14.08 -33.66 8.09
N ARG A 121 -13.43 -32.70 7.45
CA ARG A 121 -12.53 -32.97 6.31
C ARG A 121 -11.27 -33.76 6.68
N ARG A 122 -10.93 -33.88 7.99
CA ARG A 122 -9.75 -34.64 8.47
C ARG A 122 -10.05 -36.10 8.78
N CYS A 123 -11.22 -36.41 9.34
CA CYS A 123 -11.55 -37.76 9.82
C CYS A 123 -12.86 -38.32 9.25
N HIS A 124 -13.56 -37.55 8.43
CA HIS A 124 -14.86 -37.86 7.82
C HIS A 124 -16.01 -38.13 8.81
N LYS A 125 -15.80 -37.92 10.12
CA LYS A 125 -16.86 -38.02 11.15
C LYS A 125 -17.64 -36.70 11.26
N LYS A 126 -18.93 -36.77 11.58
CA LYS A 126 -19.82 -35.61 11.77
C LYS A 126 -19.65 -34.99 13.17
N GLY A 127 -20.15 -33.77 13.36
CA GLY A 127 -20.32 -33.16 14.69
C GLY A 127 -19.18 -32.30 15.24
N HIS A 128 -18.07 -32.12 14.50
CA HIS A 128 -16.99 -31.21 14.92
C HIS A 128 -16.32 -30.52 13.73
N TRP A 129 -15.81 -29.31 13.98
CA TRP A 129 -15.04 -28.59 12.98
C TRP A 129 -13.68 -29.27 12.77
N ALA A 130 -13.15 -29.18 11.55
CA ALA A 130 -11.81 -29.72 11.27
C ALA A 130 -10.78 -29.18 12.26
N LEU A 131 -10.86 -27.90 12.64
CA LEU A 131 -10.00 -27.26 13.66
C LEU A 131 -9.96 -28.01 14.99
N ASP A 132 -11.09 -28.54 15.44
CA ASP A 132 -11.23 -29.22 16.74
C ASP A 132 -11.08 -30.75 16.62
N CYS A 133 -10.69 -31.24 15.42
CA CYS A 133 -10.47 -32.66 15.20
C CYS A 133 -9.28 -33.14 16.05
N LYS A 134 -9.54 -34.03 17.01
CA LYS A 134 -8.47 -34.69 17.76
C LYS A 134 -7.55 -35.44 16.79
N PRO A 135 -6.22 -35.35 16.95
CA PRO A 135 -5.30 -36.22 16.23
C PRO A 135 -5.68 -37.67 16.54
N ARG A 136 -5.53 -38.57 15.55
CA ARG A 136 -5.77 -39.99 15.76
C ARG A 136 -4.74 -40.46 16.78
N GLY A 137 -5.15 -40.58 18.04
CA GLY A 137 -4.43 -41.41 18.99
C GLY A 137 -4.50 -42.84 18.47
N ASP A 138 -3.34 -43.50 18.45
CA ASP A 138 -3.14 -44.90 18.07
C ASP A 138 -4.34 -45.78 18.42
N GLN A 139 -5.00 -46.29 17.39
CA GLN A 139 -5.83 -47.49 17.53
C GLN A 139 -4.93 -48.67 17.16
N LYS A 140 -4.39 -49.28 18.21
CA LYS A 140 -3.83 -50.63 18.25
C LYS A 140 -4.83 -51.66 17.73
#